data_AF-A0A3B9W6K9-F1
#
_entry.id   AF-A0A3B9W6K9-F1
#
_cell.length_a   1.000
_cell.length_b   1.000
_cell.length_c   1.000
_cell.angle_alpha   90.00
_cell.angle_beta   90.00
_cell.angle_gamma   90.00
#
_symmetry.space_group_name_H-M   'P 1'
#
loop_
_entity.id
_entity.type
_entity.pdbx_description
1 polymer ?
#
loop_
_entity_poly.entity_id
_entity_poly.type
_entity_poly.pdbx_seq_one_letter_code
_entity_poly.pdbx_strand_id
1 'polypeptide(L)'
;MTTPTPYDPTKKALGADKLSRIPVKIEPTTEPLKKPDWIRIRLPNNSKAAELKSRLRQQKLVTVCEEASCPNLAECFSGGTATFMIMGDTC
;
A
#
# COMPACT_ATOMS: atom_id res chain seq x y z
N MET A 1 -15.61 -4.73 21.13
CA MET A 1 -15.98 -3.86 19.99
C MET A 1 -15.25 -2.55 20.19
N THR A 2 -14.15 -2.33 19.49
CA THR A 2 -13.38 -1.09 19.55
C THR A 2 -14.16 0.02 18.86
N THR A 3 -14.36 1.14 19.54
CA THR A 3 -15.00 2.33 18.97
C THR A 3 -14.16 2.83 17.77
N PRO A 4 -14.75 3.03 16.58
CA PRO A 4 -13.99 3.50 15.43
C PRO A 4 -13.41 4.89 15.71
N THR A 5 -12.12 5.05 15.44
CA THR A 5 -11.41 6.32 15.54
C THR A 5 -12.12 7.38 14.70
N PRO A 6 -12.34 8.62 15.20
CA PRO A 6 -12.92 9.70 14.42
C PRO A 6 -12.20 9.90 13.09
N TYR A 7 -12.95 10.09 12.01
CA TYR A 7 -12.37 10.29 10.68
C TYR A 7 -11.60 11.61 10.63
N ASP A 8 -10.31 11.50 10.31
CA ASP A 8 -9.45 12.63 9.98
C ASP A 8 -8.93 12.45 8.55
N PRO A 9 -9.41 13.26 7.57
CA PRO A 9 -8.99 13.16 6.18
C PRO A 9 -7.52 13.54 5.96
N THR A 10 -6.86 14.14 6.95
CA THR A 10 -5.45 14.55 6.85
C THR A 10 -4.49 13.46 7.33
N LYS A 11 -5.01 12.44 8.03
CA LYS A 11 -4.22 11.33 8.56
C LYS A 11 -4.27 10.13 7.64
N LYS A 12 -3.09 9.59 7.35
CA LYS A 12 -2.95 8.34 6.60
C LYS A 12 -3.55 7.18 7.40
N ALA A 13 -4.50 6.48 6.81
CA ALA A 13 -5.09 5.27 7.38
C ALA A 13 -4.40 4.01 6.83
N LEU A 14 -4.22 2.99 7.67
CA LEU A 14 -3.58 1.72 7.30
C LEU A 14 -4.39 0.54 7.82
N GLY A 15 -4.30 -0.61 7.15
CA GLY A 15 -4.88 -1.87 7.64
C GLY A 15 -6.36 -1.75 8.05
N ALA A 16 -6.67 -2.16 9.28
CA ALA A 16 -8.02 -2.13 9.82
C ALA A 16 -8.64 -0.72 9.83
N ASP A 17 -7.86 0.32 10.08
CA ASP A 17 -8.36 1.71 10.09
C ASP A 17 -8.84 2.12 8.70
N LYS A 18 -8.12 1.68 7.65
CA LYS A 18 -8.49 1.95 6.25
C LYS A 18 -9.77 1.22 5.84
N LEU A 19 -10.04 0.07 6.44
CA LEU A 19 -11.20 -0.77 6.15
C LEU A 19 -12.44 -0.45 7.01
N SER A 20 -12.26 0.27 8.12
CA SER A 20 -13.29 0.52 9.15
C SER A 20 -14.59 1.15 8.65
N ARG A 21 -14.57 1.84 7.50
CA ARG A 21 -15.72 2.55 6.92
C ARG A 21 -16.43 1.77 5.81
N ILE A 22 -15.85 0.65 5.36
CA ILE A 22 -16.43 -0.15 4.29
C ILE A 22 -17.72 -0.80 4.83
N PRO A 23 -18.86 -0.69 4.11
CA PRO A 23 -20.13 -1.22 4.57
C PRO A 23 -20.14 -2.76 4.71
N VAL A 24 -19.20 -3.42 4.04
CA VAL A 24 -18.98 -4.87 4.13
C VAL A 24 -18.03 -5.18 5.30
N LYS A 25 -18.47 -6.04 6.22
CA LYS A 25 -17.63 -6.54 7.32
C LYS A 25 -16.56 -7.48 6.76
N ILE A 26 -15.30 -7.09 6.93
CA ILE A 26 -14.14 -7.92 6.59
C ILE A 26 -13.76 -8.69 7.85
N GLU A 27 -14.05 -9.99 7.84
CA GLU A 27 -13.60 -10.89 8.90
C GLU A 27 -12.08 -11.04 8.82
N PRO A 28 -11.31 -10.66 9.85
CA PRO A 28 -9.86 -10.74 9.81
C PRO A 28 -9.42 -12.22 9.80
N THR A 29 -8.49 -12.56 8.92
CA THR A 29 -7.84 -13.88 8.96
C THR A 29 -7.00 -13.97 10.25
N THR A 30 -7.48 -14.75 11.23
CA THR A 30 -6.78 -14.97 12.51
C THR A 30 -5.55 -15.88 12.35
N GLU A 31 -5.61 -16.80 11.40
CA GLU A 31 -4.54 -17.78 11.12
C GLU A 31 -4.12 -17.69 9.65
N PRO A 32 -3.19 -16.79 9.30
CA PRO A 32 -2.75 -16.63 7.92
C PRO A 32 -1.98 -17.87 7.45
N LEU A 33 -2.42 -18.45 6.34
CA LEU A 33 -1.70 -19.53 5.68
C LEU A 33 -0.34 -19.05 5.18
N LYS A 34 0.69 -19.90 5.31
CA LYS A 34 2.02 -19.62 4.78
C LYS A 34 1.94 -19.50 3.26
N LYS A 35 2.37 -18.35 2.73
CA LYS A 35 2.49 -18.16 1.28
C LYS A 35 3.47 -19.19 0.70
N PRO A 36 3.15 -19.86 -0.43
CA PRO A 36 4.07 -20.77 -1.11
C PRO A 36 5.41 -20.10 -1.45
N ASP A 37 6.48 -20.88 -1.61
CA ASP A 37 7.80 -20.31 -1.86
C ASP A 37 7.90 -19.62 -3.24
N TRP A 38 7.16 -20.10 -4.24
CA TRP A 38 7.21 -19.58 -5.62
C TRP A 38 6.62 -18.16 -5.79
N ILE A 39 5.75 -17.68 -4.89
CA ILE A 39 5.15 -16.33 -4.97
C ILE A 39 5.99 -15.27 -4.25
N ARG A 40 7.07 -15.67 -3.56
CA ARG A 40 7.93 -14.73 -2.84
C ARG A 40 8.92 -14.09 -3.80
N ILE A 41 8.84 -12.77 -3.89
CA ILE A 41 9.79 -11.96 -4.65
C ILE A 41 11.16 -11.96 -3.98
N ARG A 42 12.21 -11.69 -4.76
CA ARG A 42 13.52 -11.28 -4.26
C ARG A 42 13.61 -9.77 -4.34
N LEU A 43 13.93 -9.11 -3.24
CA LEU A 43 14.12 -7.66 -3.26
C LEU A 43 15.41 -7.33 -4.03
N PRO A 44 15.34 -6.50 -5.10
CA PRO A 44 16.52 -6.11 -5.82
C PRO A 44 17.34 -5.09 -5.01
N ASN A 45 18.66 -5.26 -4.97
CA ASN A 45 19.61 -4.35 -4.31
C ASN A 45 19.94 -3.11 -5.16
N ASN A 46 18.94 -2.43 -5.72
CA ASN A 46 19.16 -1.22 -6.53
C ASN A 46 18.56 0.04 -5.90
N SER A 47 19.23 1.17 -6.09
CA SER A 47 18.82 2.48 -5.55
C SER A 47 17.70 3.15 -6.34
N LYS A 48 17.43 2.72 -7.58
CA LYS A 48 16.45 3.37 -8.48
C LYS A 48 15.04 3.34 -7.92
N ALA A 49 14.63 2.23 -7.30
CA ALA A 49 13.31 2.14 -6.68
C ALA A 49 13.16 3.14 -5.52
N ALA A 50 14.21 3.33 -4.73
CA ALA A 50 14.24 4.30 -3.63
C ALA A 50 14.22 5.75 -4.14
N GLU A 51 14.90 6.01 -5.26
CA GLU A 51 14.89 7.33 -5.89
C GLU A 51 13.49 7.72 -6.37
N LEU A 52 12.82 6.86 -7.14
CA LEU A 52 11.46 7.15 -7.62
C LEU A 52 10.50 7.32 -6.44
N LYS A 53 10.60 6.46 -5.43
CA LYS A 53 9.81 6.56 -4.20
C LYS A 53 10.02 7.91 -3.50
N SER A 54 11.27 8.39 -3.42
CA SER A 54 11.57 9.70 -2.82
C SER A 54 10.93 10.84 -3.60
N ARG A 55 11.04 10.83 -4.94
CA ARG A 55 10.43 11.84 -5.82
C ARG A 55 8.91 11.88 -5.68
N LEU A 56 8.25 10.71 -5.69
CA LEU A 56 6.79 10.62 -5.52
C LEU A 56 6.32 11.22 -4.19
N ARG A 57 7.05 10.96 -3.10
CA ARG A 57 6.75 11.53 -1.77
C ARG A 57 6.96 13.04 -1.71
N GLN A 58 8.03 13.55 -2.31
CA GLN A 58 8.28 15.00 -2.40
C GLN A 58 7.15 15.71 -3.14
N GLN A 59 6.60 15.08 -4.17
CA GLN A 59 5.49 15.62 -4.98
C GLN A 59 4.11 15.35 -4.38
N LYS A 60 4.02 14.68 -3.22
CA LYS A 60 2.75 14.30 -2.56
C LYS A 60 1.81 13.51 -3.49
N LEU A 61 2.38 12.66 -4.35
CA LEU A 61 1.62 11.81 -5.26
C LEU A 61 1.31 10.46 -4.62
N VAL A 62 0.10 9.95 -4.87
CA VAL A 62 -0.36 8.65 -4.38
C VAL A 62 -0.28 7.62 -5.50
N THR A 63 0.19 6.42 -5.18
CA THR A 63 0.27 5.30 -6.13
C THR A 63 -0.38 4.05 -5.56
N VAL A 64 -1.04 3.27 -6.42
CA VAL A 64 -1.57 1.96 -6.03
C VAL A 64 -0.43 0.99 -5.67
N CYS A 65 0.76 1.22 -6.24
CA CYS A 65 1.97 0.46 -5.94
C CYS A 65 2.29 0.45 -4.43
N GLU A 66 2.24 1.63 -3.79
CA GLU A 66 2.46 1.76 -2.35
C GLU A 66 1.20 1.44 -1.54
N GLU A 67 0.03 1.93 -1.95
CA GLU A 67 -1.20 1.81 -1.15
C GLU A 67 -1.76 0.38 -1.07
N ALA A 68 -1.48 -0.46 -2.08
CA ALA A 68 -1.91 -1.86 -2.10
C ALA A 68 -0.81 -2.83 -1.63
N SER A 69 0.34 -2.33 -1.14
CA SER A 69 1.50 -3.17 -0.78
C SER A 69 1.92 -4.13 -1.91
N CYS A 70 1.99 -3.60 -3.15
CA CYS A 70 2.22 -4.40 -4.35
C CYS A 70 3.57 -5.14 -4.28
N PRO A 71 3.62 -6.47 -4.51
CA PRO A 71 4.87 -7.22 -4.51
C PRO A 71 5.82 -6.78 -5.64
N ASN A 72 5.30 -6.21 -6.72
CA ASN A 72 6.12 -5.80 -7.88
C ASN A 72 6.67 -4.38 -7.75
N LEU A 73 6.46 -3.68 -6.62
CA LEU A 73 6.85 -2.28 -6.44
C LEU A 73 8.32 -2.04 -6.78
N ALA A 74 9.21 -2.90 -6.30
CA ALA A 74 10.64 -2.72 -6.51
C ALA A 74 10.99 -2.83 -8.00
N GLU A 75 10.47 -3.83 -8.70
CA GLU A 75 10.69 -4.02 -10.14
C GLU A 75 10.13 -2.85 -10.95
N CYS A 76 8.85 -2.49 -10.75
CA CYS A 76 8.20 -1.41 -11.48
C CYS A 76 8.94 -0.08 -11.28
N PHE A 77 9.29 0.26 -10.03
CA PHE A 77 9.95 1.53 -9.74
C PHE A 77 11.38 1.57 -10.26
N SER A 78 12.11 0.46 -10.20
CA SER A 78 13.44 0.36 -10.83
C SER A 78 13.40 0.55 -12.34
N GLY A 79 12.30 0.15 -12.97
CA GLY A 79 12.00 0.40 -14.39
C GLY A 79 11.41 1.80 -14.66
N GLY A 80 11.30 2.68 -13.67
CA GLY A 80 10.75 4.03 -13.83
C GLY A 80 9.24 4.07 -14.04
N THR A 81 8.52 2.99 -13.70
CA THR A 81 7.07 2.85 -13.91
C THR A 81 6.31 2.95 -12.60
N ALA A 82 5.24 3.75 -12.56
CA ALA A 82 4.32 3.86 -11.42
C ALA A 82 2.88 4.02 -11.91
N THR A 83 1.93 3.50 -11.13
CA THR A 83 0.49 3.66 -11.39
C THR A 83 -0.13 4.55 -10.31
N PHE A 84 -0.65 5.69 -10.74
CA PHE A 84 -1.14 6.74 -9.84
C PHE A 84 -2.59 6.51 -9.41
N MET A 85 -2.91 6.97 -8.20
CA MET A 85 -4.28 7.13 -7.72
C MET A 85 -4.59 8.63 -7.68
N ILE A 86 -5.48 9.09 -8.55
CA ILE A 86 -5.72 10.53 -8.76
C ILE A 86 -6.68 11.15 -7.72
N MET A 87 -7.53 10.33 -7.09
CA MET A 87 -8.52 10.79 -6.09
C MET A 87 -8.03 10.61 -4.65
N GLY A 88 -6.73 10.44 -4.43
CA GLY A 88 -6.14 10.20 -3.11
C GLY A 88 -5.97 8.72 -2.78
N ASP A 89 -5.74 8.44 -1.51
CA ASP A 89 -5.37 7.12 -0.97
C ASP A 89 -6.54 6.35 -0.33
N THR A 90 -7.68 7.01 -0.16
CA THR A 90 -8.87 6.49 0.52
C THR A 90 -9.98 6.23 -0.50
N CYS A 91 -10.54 5.01 -0.46
CA CYS A 91 -11.70 4.57 -1.24
C CYS A 91 -12.97 4.72 -0.38
#